data_AF-A0A7S2ARY5-F1
#
_entry.id   AF-A0A7S2ARY5-F1
#
_cell.length_a   1.000
_cell.length_b   1.000
_cell.length_c   1.000
_cell.angle_alpha   90.00
_cell.angle_beta   90.00
_cell.angle_gamma   90.00
#
_symmetry.space_group_name_H-M   'P 1'
#
loop_
_entity.id
_entity.type
_entity.pdbx_description
1 polymer ?
#
loop_
_entity_poly.entity_id
_entity_poly.type
_entity_poly.pdbx_seq_one_letter_code
_entity_poly.pdbx_strand_id
1 'polypeptide(L)'
;RLEECPDPQPWPPGYNKTADGTWVCADGYNGQAVNRCVPGHSWSEDCGAVSVLEGCQEIVPCAAEELTGLDLCMYDTSGCQNVPPGGTCKVHCKAPFQGVSTDGNSCPVGNTDRRGLIWTKPQCALVDCADPTMVGAGYMRTPQGWQCAQSYSGYAQKVCESTEQCEVVPRLTGCAQLVPCVAPAADCRYYTYGCASVQ
;
A
#
# COMPACT_ATOMS: atom_id res chain seq x y z
N ARG A 1 -24.24 -28.28 34.75
CA ARG A 1 -24.95 -28.10 33.45
C ARG A 1 -24.37 -26.85 32.82
N LEU A 2 -23.63 -26.98 31.72
CA LEU A 2 -23.06 -25.84 30.98
C LEU A 2 -23.97 -25.39 29.82
N GLU A 3 -25.18 -25.96 29.71
CA GLU A 3 -26.09 -25.68 28.59
C GLU A 3 -27.04 -24.50 28.90
N GLU A 4 -27.25 -24.17 30.17
CA GLU A 4 -28.10 -23.07 30.62
C GLU A 4 -27.43 -22.37 31.80
N CYS A 5 -27.04 -21.11 31.61
CA CYS A 5 -26.52 -20.23 32.65
C CYS A 5 -27.39 -18.97 32.73
N PRO A 6 -27.51 -18.34 33.91
CA PRO A 6 -28.24 -17.09 34.05
C PRO A 6 -27.62 -16.00 33.18
N ASP A 7 -28.47 -15.10 32.68
CA ASP A 7 -28.01 -13.93 31.95
C ASP A 7 -27.05 -13.08 32.81
N PRO A 8 -26.02 -12.48 32.20
CA PRO A 8 -25.08 -11.64 32.92
C PRO A 8 -25.81 -10.40 33.47
N GLN A 9 -25.45 -9.95 34.66
CA GLN A 9 -26.01 -8.75 35.29
C GLN A 9 -24.88 -7.89 35.89
N PRO A 10 -24.76 -6.59 35.52
CA PRO A 10 -25.52 -5.90 34.48
C PRO A 10 -25.20 -6.43 33.07
N TRP A 11 -26.06 -6.13 32.10
CA TRP A 11 -25.81 -6.48 30.70
C TRP A 11 -24.54 -5.79 30.19
N PRO A 12 -23.59 -6.53 29.57
CA PRO A 12 -22.42 -5.93 28.97
C PRO A 12 -22.80 -4.94 27.86
N PRO A 13 -22.06 -3.83 27.69
CA PRO A 13 -22.24 -2.93 26.56
C PRO A 13 -22.14 -3.67 25.22
N GLY A 14 -22.94 -3.25 24.24
CA GLY A 14 -22.89 -3.81 22.89
C GLY A 14 -23.76 -5.04 22.65
N TYR A 15 -24.52 -5.49 23.65
CA TYR A 15 -25.44 -6.61 23.51
C TYR A 15 -26.86 -6.18 23.88
N ASN A 16 -27.81 -6.66 23.10
CA ASN A 16 -29.25 -6.58 23.37
C ASN A 16 -29.82 -7.99 23.33
N LYS A 17 -30.96 -8.18 23.99
CA LYS A 17 -31.71 -9.44 23.95
C LYS A 17 -33.04 -9.21 23.26
N THR A 18 -33.34 -10.04 22.27
CA THR A 18 -34.60 -9.99 21.51
C THR A 18 -35.76 -10.55 22.34
N ALA A 19 -37.00 -10.33 21.90
CA ALA A 19 -38.20 -10.77 22.61
C ALA A 19 -38.31 -12.31 22.77
N ASP A 20 -37.71 -13.05 21.83
CA ASP A 20 -37.57 -14.52 21.86
C ASP A 20 -36.42 -15.01 22.75
N GLY A 21 -35.65 -14.10 23.37
CA GLY A 21 -34.56 -14.45 24.28
C GLY A 21 -33.21 -14.67 23.60
N THR A 22 -33.06 -14.31 22.33
CA THR A 22 -31.80 -14.43 21.58
C THR A 22 -30.92 -13.20 21.80
N TRP A 23 -29.61 -13.41 22.01
CA TRP A 23 -28.66 -12.30 22.08
C TRP A 23 -28.33 -11.79 20.68
N VAL A 24 -28.31 -10.46 20.53
CA VAL A 24 -27.94 -9.74 19.30
C VAL A 24 -27.02 -8.58 19.65
N CYS A 25 -26.28 -8.07 18.67
CA CYS A 25 -25.50 -6.86 18.88
C CYS A 25 -26.42 -5.65 19.04
N ALA A 26 -26.07 -4.77 19.97
CA ALA A 26 -26.78 -3.52 20.19
C ALA A 26 -26.49 -2.51 19.07
N ASP A 27 -27.26 -1.42 19.03
CA ASP A 27 -27.02 -0.33 18.08
C ASP A 27 -25.60 0.24 18.25
N GLY A 28 -24.92 0.45 17.12
CA GLY A 28 -23.51 0.86 17.11
C GLY A 28 -22.51 -0.29 17.27
N TYR A 29 -22.97 -1.54 17.33
CA TYR A 29 -22.12 -2.72 17.36
C TYR A 29 -22.44 -3.64 16.19
N ASN A 30 -21.42 -4.35 15.68
CA ASN A 30 -21.58 -5.33 14.62
C ASN A 30 -20.85 -6.64 14.97
N GLY A 31 -21.29 -7.73 14.35
CA GLY A 31 -20.76 -9.07 14.55
C GLY A 31 -21.86 -10.09 14.85
N GLN A 32 -21.46 -11.19 15.49
CA GLN A 32 -22.39 -12.23 15.90
C GLN A 32 -22.32 -12.36 17.41
N ALA A 33 -23.43 -12.06 18.09
CA ALA A 33 -23.54 -12.25 19.52
C ALA A 33 -23.52 -13.75 19.85
N VAL A 34 -22.58 -14.15 20.68
CA VAL A 34 -22.45 -15.52 21.18
C VAL A 34 -22.51 -15.49 22.70
N ASN A 35 -23.42 -16.28 23.26
CA ASN A 35 -23.48 -16.52 24.70
C ASN A 35 -22.81 -17.87 25.01
N ARG A 36 -21.74 -17.84 25.81
CA ARG A 36 -21.08 -19.04 26.31
C ARG A 36 -21.27 -19.15 27.82
N CYS A 37 -21.62 -20.34 28.28
CA CYS A 37 -21.55 -20.65 29.70
C CYS A 37 -20.15 -21.16 30.04
N VAL A 38 -19.50 -20.50 30.98
CA VAL A 38 -18.18 -20.90 31.50
C VAL A 38 -18.29 -21.22 32.99
N PRO A 39 -17.40 -22.06 33.55
CA PRO A 39 -17.33 -22.29 34.99
C PRO A 39 -17.26 -20.98 35.77
N GLY A 40 -18.17 -20.80 36.73
CA GLY A 40 -18.20 -19.66 37.64
C GLY A 40 -17.13 -19.74 38.73
N HIS A 41 -17.03 -18.69 39.54
CA HIS A 41 -16.02 -18.61 40.60
C HIS A 41 -16.19 -19.69 41.68
N SER A 42 -17.42 -20.10 41.97
CA SER A 42 -17.78 -21.16 42.93
C SER A 42 -17.93 -22.55 42.30
N TRP A 43 -17.48 -22.76 41.05
CA TRP A 43 -17.71 -24.01 40.30
C TRP A 43 -17.30 -25.29 41.06
N SER A 44 -16.23 -25.24 41.86
CA SER A 44 -15.78 -26.37 42.68
C SER A 44 -16.74 -26.77 43.80
N GLU A 45 -17.63 -25.86 44.20
CA GLU A 45 -18.58 -26.03 45.30
C GLU A 45 -20.01 -26.27 44.81
N ASP A 46 -20.45 -25.54 43.79
CA ASP A 46 -21.84 -25.53 43.33
C ASP A 46 -22.04 -25.94 41.86
N CYS A 47 -20.95 -26.18 41.12
CA CYS A 47 -20.98 -26.39 39.67
C CYS A 47 -21.75 -25.29 38.92
N GLY A 48 -21.74 -24.06 39.45
CA GLY A 48 -22.43 -22.90 38.93
C GLY A 48 -21.70 -22.32 37.72
N ALA A 49 -22.40 -22.19 36.60
CA ALA A 49 -21.87 -21.57 35.38
C ALA A 49 -22.29 -20.10 35.31
N VAL A 50 -21.43 -19.28 34.71
CA VAL A 50 -21.71 -17.86 34.41
C VAL A 50 -21.73 -17.65 32.89
N SER A 51 -22.59 -16.74 32.45
CA SER A 51 -22.68 -16.33 31.04
C SER A 51 -21.57 -15.33 30.70
N VAL A 52 -20.92 -15.55 29.56
CA VAL A 52 -19.98 -14.64 28.93
C VAL A 52 -20.47 -14.37 27.50
N LEU A 53 -20.67 -13.09 27.19
CA LEU A 53 -21.07 -12.64 25.86
C LEU A 53 -19.83 -12.22 25.06
N GLU A 54 -19.74 -12.71 23.84
CA GLU A 54 -18.65 -12.46 22.90
C GLU A 54 -19.18 -12.13 21.50
N GLY A 55 -18.32 -11.54 20.67
CA GLY A 55 -18.53 -11.41 19.23
C GLY A 55 -19.21 -10.13 18.74
N CYS A 56 -19.76 -9.28 19.62
CA CYS A 56 -20.17 -7.93 19.25
C CYS A 56 -19.05 -6.94 19.51
N GLN A 57 -18.65 -6.22 18.47
CA GLN A 57 -17.62 -5.19 18.51
C GLN A 57 -18.20 -3.85 18.08
N GLU A 58 -17.69 -2.76 18.66
CA GLU A 58 -18.12 -1.41 18.33
C GLU A 58 -17.84 -1.11 16.85
N ILE A 59 -18.82 -0.51 16.17
CA ILE A 59 -18.67 -0.02 14.81
C ILE A 59 -17.80 1.24 14.88
N VAL A 60 -16.69 1.25 14.15
CA VAL A 60 -15.70 2.33 14.16
C VAL A 60 -15.50 2.92 12.77
N PRO A 61 -15.13 4.22 12.68
CA PRO A 61 -14.69 4.81 11.42
C PRO A 61 -13.47 4.09 10.83
N CYS A 62 -13.37 4.10 9.50
CA CYS A 62 -12.21 3.59 8.80
C CYS A 62 -11.11 4.65 8.68
N ALA A 63 -9.87 4.18 8.65
CA ALA A 63 -8.69 4.92 8.28
C ALA A 63 -7.95 4.17 7.16
N ALA A 64 -7.35 4.90 6.23
CA ALA A 64 -6.36 4.34 5.33
C ALA A 64 -5.17 3.82 6.15
N GLU A 65 -4.54 2.76 5.65
CA GLU A 65 -3.31 2.23 6.25
C GLU A 65 -2.16 3.24 6.24
N GLU A 66 -1.23 3.06 7.18
CA GLU A 66 -0.01 3.86 7.23
C GLU A 66 0.87 3.54 6.01
N LEU A 67 1.13 4.55 5.20
CA LEU A 67 1.93 4.41 3.99
C LEU A 67 3.42 4.27 4.35
N THR A 68 4.14 3.41 3.63
CA THR A 68 5.57 3.18 3.85
C THR A 68 6.34 3.21 2.52
N GLY A 69 7.66 3.38 2.59
CA GLY A 69 8.52 3.44 1.41
C GLY A 69 8.07 4.52 0.41
N LEU A 70 8.09 4.19 -0.88
CA LEU A 70 7.69 5.12 -1.95
C LEU A 70 6.20 5.50 -1.90
N ASP A 71 5.32 4.64 -1.37
CA ASP A 71 3.89 4.94 -1.29
C ASP A 71 3.64 6.20 -0.45
N LEU A 72 4.44 6.43 0.59
CA LEU A 72 4.36 7.61 1.45
C LEU A 72 4.56 8.91 0.65
N CYS A 73 5.43 8.87 -0.34
CA CYS A 73 5.75 9.98 -1.22
C CYS A 73 4.77 10.12 -2.38
N MET A 74 4.17 9.01 -2.81
CA MET A 74 3.28 8.95 -3.97
C MET A 74 1.83 9.32 -3.65
N TYR A 75 1.33 8.93 -2.48
CA TYR A 75 -0.09 8.98 -2.18
C TYR A 75 -0.43 9.90 -1.01
N ASP A 76 -1.52 10.64 -1.17
CA ASP A 76 -2.16 11.41 -0.12
C ASP A 76 -3.47 10.74 0.31
N THR A 77 -3.43 10.14 1.49
CA THR A 77 -4.57 9.48 2.15
C THR A 77 -5.12 10.30 3.33
N SER A 78 -4.74 11.59 3.46
CA SER A 78 -5.17 12.44 4.57
C SER A 78 -6.70 12.57 4.65
N GLY A 79 -7.38 12.62 3.51
CA GLY A 79 -8.85 12.62 3.42
C GLY A 79 -9.52 11.31 3.84
N CYS A 80 -8.74 10.26 4.11
CA CYS A 80 -9.21 8.92 4.42
C CYS A 80 -8.87 8.46 5.85
N GLN A 81 -8.57 9.38 6.78
CA GLN A 81 -8.12 9.03 8.14
C GLN A 81 -9.26 8.81 9.16
N ASN A 82 -10.48 9.26 8.84
CA ASN A 82 -11.65 9.15 9.72
C ASN A 82 -12.95 9.07 8.90
N VAL A 83 -13.06 8.05 8.05
CA VAL A 83 -14.22 7.84 7.17
C VAL A 83 -15.34 7.18 7.97
N PRO A 84 -16.53 7.81 8.11
CA PRO A 84 -17.62 7.21 8.86
C PRO A 84 -18.09 5.90 8.20
N PRO A 85 -18.70 4.97 8.95
CA PRO A 85 -19.25 3.73 8.39
C PRO A 85 -20.24 4.01 7.24
N GLY A 86 -20.07 3.31 6.12
CA GLY A 86 -20.82 3.55 4.88
C GLY A 86 -20.35 4.79 4.08
N GLY A 87 -19.42 5.55 4.62
CA GLY A 87 -18.85 6.74 3.98
C GLY A 87 -17.84 6.39 2.89
N THR A 88 -17.44 7.42 2.14
CA THR A 88 -16.38 7.31 1.14
C THR A 88 -15.36 8.44 1.29
N CYS A 89 -14.15 8.21 0.77
CA CYS A 89 -13.08 9.19 0.70
C CYS A 89 -12.33 9.12 -0.64
N LYS A 90 -11.42 10.07 -0.86
CA LYS A 90 -10.64 10.21 -2.08
C LYS A 90 -9.14 10.13 -1.75
N VAL A 91 -8.39 9.40 -2.55
CA VAL A 91 -6.93 9.31 -2.46
C VAL A 91 -6.30 9.93 -3.70
N HIS A 92 -5.36 10.84 -3.47
CA HIS A 92 -4.72 11.63 -4.51
C HIS A 92 -3.26 11.24 -4.72
N CYS A 93 -2.73 11.54 -5.91
CA CYS A 93 -1.28 11.59 -6.10
C CYS A 93 -0.73 12.83 -5.41
N LYS A 94 0.35 12.69 -4.64
CA LYS A 94 1.10 13.81 -4.09
C LYS A 94 1.95 14.45 -5.17
N ALA A 95 2.10 15.77 -5.12
CA ALA A 95 3.10 16.44 -5.95
C ALA A 95 4.51 15.92 -5.60
N PRO A 96 5.39 15.70 -6.60
CA PRO A 96 5.23 16.02 -8.02
C PRO A 96 4.66 14.88 -8.87
N PHE A 97 4.21 13.77 -8.28
CA PHE A 97 3.55 12.70 -9.01
C PHE A 97 2.23 13.20 -9.61
N GLN A 98 1.97 12.80 -10.85
CA GLN A 98 0.75 13.13 -11.59
C GLN A 98 -0.02 11.86 -11.88
N GLY A 99 -1.34 11.97 -11.85
CA GLY A 99 -2.22 10.82 -12.05
C GLY A 99 -3.68 11.11 -11.75
N VAL A 100 -4.53 10.14 -12.05
CA VAL A 100 -5.96 10.20 -11.74
C VAL A 100 -6.17 9.73 -10.31
N SER A 101 -6.80 10.56 -9.49
CA SER A 101 -7.15 10.21 -8.11
C SER A 101 -8.14 9.06 -8.09
N THR A 102 -8.09 8.22 -7.05
CA THR A 102 -9.09 7.16 -6.86
C THR A 102 -10.21 7.70 -5.99
N ASP A 103 -11.42 7.71 -6.55
CA ASP A 103 -12.65 8.17 -5.91
C ASP A 103 -13.47 6.99 -5.38
N GLY A 104 -14.33 7.24 -4.39
CA GLY A 104 -15.28 6.25 -3.91
C GLY A 104 -14.67 5.14 -3.05
N ASN A 105 -13.48 5.37 -2.47
CA ASN A 105 -12.89 4.45 -1.49
C ASN A 105 -13.80 4.38 -0.27
N SER A 106 -14.27 3.18 0.10
CA SER A 106 -15.44 3.02 0.96
C SER A 106 -15.10 2.41 2.31
N CYS A 107 -15.77 2.89 3.35
CA CYS A 107 -15.80 2.24 4.66
C CYS A 107 -17.06 1.38 4.78
N PRO A 108 -16.97 0.08 5.12
CA PRO A 108 -18.15 -0.75 5.34
C PRO A 108 -19.08 -0.19 6.45
N VAL A 109 -20.40 -0.37 6.31
CA VAL A 109 -21.39 0.12 7.30
C VAL A 109 -21.22 -0.54 8.67
N GLY A 110 -20.85 -1.83 8.70
CA GLY A 110 -20.60 -2.58 9.93
C GLY A 110 -19.12 -2.71 10.27
N ASN A 111 -18.29 -1.74 9.89
CA ASN A 111 -16.85 -1.83 10.10
C ASN A 111 -16.48 -1.79 11.58
N THR A 112 -15.74 -2.80 12.07
CA THR A 112 -15.25 -2.87 13.45
C THR A 112 -13.71 -2.78 13.53
N ASP A 113 -13.03 -2.59 12.38
CA ASP A 113 -11.58 -2.44 12.29
C ASP A 113 -11.22 -1.05 11.76
N ARG A 114 -10.44 -0.29 12.51
CA ARG A 114 -9.96 1.03 12.07
C ARG A 114 -9.19 0.98 10.75
N ARG A 115 -8.58 -0.15 10.38
CA ARG A 115 -7.88 -0.33 9.09
C ARG A 115 -8.76 -0.92 7.98
N GLY A 116 -10.07 -1.03 8.20
CA GLY A 116 -11.04 -1.64 7.28
C GLY A 116 -11.43 -0.79 6.06
N LEU A 117 -10.66 0.25 5.71
CA LEU A 117 -10.93 1.04 4.51
C LEU A 117 -10.69 0.18 3.26
N ILE A 118 -11.67 0.11 2.37
CA ILE A 118 -11.52 -0.56 1.07
C ILE A 118 -11.16 0.49 0.02
N TRP A 119 -9.95 0.42 -0.49
CA TRP A 119 -9.42 1.40 -1.43
C TRP A 119 -8.41 0.78 -2.39
N THR A 120 -8.17 1.46 -3.51
CA THR A 120 -7.14 1.08 -4.49
C THR A 120 -6.18 2.22 -4.72
N LYS A 121 -4.91 1.89 -4.92
CA LYS A 121 -3.86 2.88 -5.20
C LYS A 121 -4.11 3.53 -6.58
N PRO A 122 -4.13 4.88 -6.66
CA PRO A 122 -4.21 5.56 -7.94
C PRO A 122 -2.95 5.32 -8.79
N GLN A 123 -3.09 5.46 -10.11
CA GLN A 123 -1.96 5.39 -11.04
C GLN A 123 -1.22 6.73 -10.99
N CYS A 124 -0.13 6.80 -10.22
CA CYS A 124 0.70 7.99 -10.04
C CYS A 124 2.06 7.79 -10.70
N ALA A 125 2.50 8.75 -11.52
CA ALA A 125 3.77 8.69 -12.21
C ALA A 125 4.50 10.04 -12.15
N LEU A 126 5.83 10.01 -12.14
CA LEU A 126 6.65 11.18 -12.37
C LEU A 126 6.72 11.44 -13.87
N VAL A 127 6.11 12.53 -14.32
CA VAL A 127 6.11 12.92 -15.74
C VAL A 127 7.34 13.75 -16.07
N ASP A 128 7.81 14.58 -15.14
CA ASP A 128 9.01 15.40 -15.32
C ASP A 128 9.67 15.73 -13.97
N CYS A 129 10.92 16.16 -14.04
CA CYS A 129 11.75 16.58 -12.93
C CYS A 129 12.82 17.57 -13.41
N ALA A 130 13.47 18.26 -12.48
CA ALA A 130 14.58 19.16 -12.80
C ALA A 130 15.68 18.43 -13.58
N ASP A 131 16.40 19.15 -14.44
CA ASP A 131 17.57 18.59 -15.10
C ASP A 131 18.69 18.31 -14.07
N PRO A 132 19.52 17.27 -14.28
CA PRO A 132 20.61 16.94 -13.37
C PRO A 132 21.62 18.10 -13.28
N THR A 133 22.04 18.42 -12.06
CA THR A 133 23.06 19.45 -11.81
C THR A 133 24.45 19.05 -12.29
N MET A 134 24.73 17.74 -12.30
CA MET A 134 25.96 17.17 -12.83
C MET A 134 25.65 16.29 -14.04
N VAL A 135 26.19 16.68 -15.19
CA VAL A 135 26.06 15.92 -16.44
C VAL A 135 27.26 15.00 -16.58
N GLY A 136 27.02 13.68 -16.58
CA GLY A 136 28.07 12.69 -16.81
C GLY A 136 28.66 12.83 -18.22
N ALA A 137 29.93 12.45 -18.40
CA ALA A 137 30.68 12.63 -19.64
C ALA A 137 30.02 12.01 -20.90
N GLY A 138 29.10 11.04 -20.72
CA GLY A 138 28.38 10.39 -21.80
C GLY A 138 27.16 11.14 -22.34
N TYR A 139 26.81 12.30 -21.78
CA TYR A 139 25.59 13.03 -22.09
C TYR A 139 25.86 14.50 -22.42
N MET A 140 25.01 15.08 -23.27
CA MET A 140 25.01 16.51 -23.56
C MET A 140 23.58 17.03 -23.72
N ARG A 141 23.34 18.28 -23.31
CA ARG A 141 22.05 18.97 -23.47
C ARG A 141 22.04 19.80 -24.74
N THR A 142 21.06 19.56 -25.60
CA THR A 142 20.80 20.32 -26.83
C THR A 142 19.42 20.98 -26.76
N PRO A 143 19.07 21.95 -27.63
CA PRO A 143 17.71 22.47 -27.70
C PRO A 143 16.62 21.40 -27.93
N GLN A 144 16.97 20.29 -28.60
CA GLN A 144 16.06 19.20 -28.94
C GLN A 144 15.90 18.16 -27.82
N GLY A 145 16.74 18.18 -26.78
CA GLY A 145 16.72 17.17 -25.73
C GLY A 145 18.10 16.80 -25.20
N TRP A 146 18.13 15.78 -24.35
CA TRP A 146 19.36 15.07 -23.97
C TRP A 146 19.82 14.21 -25.16
N GLN A 147 21.13 14.20 -25.42
CA GLN A 147 21.76 13.38 -26.46
C GLN A 147 23.03 12.73 -25.90
N CYS A 148 23.51 11.67 -26.56
CA CYS A 148 24.80 11.08 -26.20
C CYS A 148 25.93 12.02 -26.61
N ALA A 149 26.91 12.17 -25.73
CA ALA A 149 28.10 12.97 -25.99
C ALA A 149 28.98 12.32 -27.06
N GLN A 150 29.99 13.06 -27.53
CA GLN A 150 30.97 12.54 -28.48
C GLN A 150 31.62 11.25 -27.94
N SER A 151 31.77 10.24 -28.81
CA SER A 151 32.29 8.90 -28.47
C SER A 151 31.37 8.04 -27.61
N TYR A 152 30.12 8.45 -27.44
CA TYR A 152 29.05 7.62 -26.87
C TYR A 152 27.97 7.38 -27.92
N SER A 153 27.26 6.26 -27.81
CA SER A 153 26.15 5.91 -28.69
C SER A 153 24.95 5.41 -27.91
N GLY A 154 23.76 5.45 -28.53
CA GLY A 154 22.50 5.02 -27.94
C GLY A 154 21.42 6.11 -27.98
N TYR A 155 20.43 5.99 -27.11
CA TYR A 155 19.30 6.90 -27.00
C TYR A 155 19.28 7.50 -25.59
N ALA A 156 19.73 8.75 -25.47
CA ALA A 156 19.73 9.44 -24.20
C ALA A 156 18.29 9.63 -23.67
N GLN A 157 18.04 9.19 -22.45
CA GLN A 157 16.76 9.37 -21.77
C GLN A 157 16.98 9.99 -20.40
N LYS A 158 16.15 10.99 -20.05
CA LYS A 158 16.03 11.50 -18.69
C LYS A 158 14.88 10.75 -18.00
N VAL A 159 15.21 10.01 -16.95
CA VAL A 159 14.26 9.32 -16.10
C VAL A 159 14.22 10.02 -14.75
N CYS A 160 13.03 10.17 -14.18
CA CYS A 160 12.84 10.75 -12.86
C CYS A 160 12.55 9.63 -11.86
N GLU A 161 13.36 9.52 -10.83
CA GLU A 161 13.21 8.53 -9.76
C GLU A 161 12.93 9.28 -8.44
N SER A 162 12.09 8.71 -7.56
CA SER A 162 11.88 9.24 -6.21
C SER A 162 12.68 8.43 -5.21
N THR A 163 13.29 9.08 -4.24
CA THR A 163 13.87 8.43 -3.06
C THR A 163 12.79 8.16 -2.02
N GLU A 164 13.13 7.36 -1.00
CA GLU A 164 12.26 7.13 0.16
C GLU A 164 12.09 8.39 1.03
N GLN A 165 12.96 9.39 0.85
CA GLN A 165 12.85 10.71 1.49
C GLN A 165 11.98 11.68 0.67
N CYS A 166 11.27 11.16 -0.34
CA CYS A 166 10.41 11.92 -1.25
C CYS A 166 11.15 12.98 -2.07
N GLU A 167 12.45 12.80 -2.26
CA GLU A 167 13.24 13.64 -3.15
C GLU A 167 13.19 13.05 -4.56
N VAL A 168 12.89 13.90 -5.55
CA VAL A 168 12.90 13.48 -6.95
C VAL A 168 14.27 13.78 -7.56
N VAL A 169 14.95 12.73 -7.99
CA VAL A 169 16.29 12.79 -8.58
C VAL A 169 16.24 12.46 -10.07
N PRO A 170 16.80 13.31 -10.94
CA PRO A 170 16.93 13.00 -12.36
C PRO A 170 18.08 12.04 -12.60
N ARG A 171 17.87 11.08 -13.50
CA ARG A 171 18.89 10.14 -13.94
C ARG A 171 18.92 10.07 -15.46
N LEU A 172 20.12 10.23 -16.02
CA LEU A 172 20.34 10.03 -17.45
C LEU A 172 20.70 8.57 -17.71
N THR A 173 20.06 7.97 -18.70
CA THR A 173 20.26 6.57 -19.10
C THR A 173 20.36 6.46 -20.63
N GLY A 174 20.80 5.30 -21.12
CA GLY A 174 20.75 4.97 -22.55
C GLY A 174 21.93 5.40 -23.42
N CYS A 175 22.99 6.00 -22.87
CA CYS A 175 24.25 6.25 -23.59
C CYS A 175 25.35 5.33 -23.07
N ALA A 176 26.03 4.66 -23.99
CA ALA A 176 27.17 3.78 -23.70
C ALA A 176 28.41 4.27 -24.43
N GLN A 177 29.57 4.17 -23.79
CA GLN A 177 30.83 4.54 -24.39
C GLN A 177 31.14 3.58 -25.54
N LEU A 178 31.53 4.13 -26.70
CA LEU A 178 32.05 3.32 -27.79
C LEU A 178 33.37 2.70 -27.37
N VAL A 179 33.41 1.37 -27.34
CA VAL A 179 34.64 0.61 -27.15
C VAL A 179 35.00 -0.10 -28.46
N PRO A 180 36.29 -0.26 -28.77
CA PRO A 180 36.70 -1.03 -29.94
C PRO A 180 36.11 -2.45 -29.89
N CYS A 181 35.69 -2.96 -31.04
CA CYS A 181 35.31 -4.37 -31.13
C CYS A 181 36.53 -5.25 -30.86
N VAL A 182 36.41 -6.19 -29.93
CA VAL A 182 37.43 -7.20 -29.69
C VAL A 182 37.08 -8.43 -30.52
N ALA A 183 37.96 -8.80 -31.45
CA ALA A 183 37.82 -10.07 -32.15
C ALA A 183 37.90 -11.22 -31.12
N PRO A 184 37.07 -12.28 -31.25
CA PRO A 184 37.23 -13.48 -30.43
C PRO A 184 38.66 -13.99 -30.52
N ALA A 185 39.22 -14.44 -29.39
CA ALA A 185 40.52 -15.13 -29.41
C ALA A 185 40.45 -16.26 -30.44
N ALA A 186 41.47 -16.36 -31.29
CA ALA A 186 41.51 -17.32 -32.38
C ALA A 186 41.28 -18.75 -31.85
N ASP A 187 40.09 -19.29 -32.06
CA ASP A 187 39.78 -20.71 -31.93
C ASP A 187 39.70 -21.29 -33.34
N CYS A 188 39.93 -22.60 -33.46
CA CYS A 188 39.92 -23.40 -34.69
C CYS A 188 38.61 -23.31 -35.49
N ARG A 189 37.59 -22.61 -34.95
CA ARG A 189 36.27 -22.44 -35.56
C ARG A 189 36.17 -21.28 -36.53
N TYR A 190 37.03 -20.25 -36.43
CA TYR A 190 36.91 -19.03 -37.24
C TYR A 190 38.27 -18.54 -37.76
N TYR A 191 38.37 -18.31 -39.07
CA TYR A 191 39.54 -17.70 -39.71
C TYR A 191 39.55 -16.18 -39.45
N THR A 192 40.41 -15.71 -38.54
CA THR A 192 40.48 -14.29 -38.14
C THR A 192 41.56 -13.48 -38.89
N TYR A 193 42.19 -14.05 -39.92
CA TYR A 193 43.28 -13.41 -40.70
C TYR A 193 42.90 -12.07 -41.37
N GLY A 194 41.60 -11.73 -41.47
CA GLY A 194 41.11 -10.46 -42.02
C GLY A 194 40.64 -9.43 -40.99
N CYS A 195 40.68 -9.73 -39.69
CA CYS A 195 40.17 -8.84 -38.63
C CYS A 195 41.24 -7.89 -38.05
N ALA A 196 42.25 -7.53 -38.85
CA ALA A 196 43.18 -6.47 -38.49
C ALA A 196 42.53 -5.13 -38.84
N SER A 197 42.16 -4.36 -37.82
CA SER A 197 41.59 -3.00 -37.91
C SER A 197 40.25 -2.88 -38.63
N VAL A 198 39.16 -3.19 -37.93
CA VAL A 198 37.87 -2.53 -38.18
C VAL A 198 37.82 -1.36 -37.19
N GLN A 199 38.14 -0.16 -37.67
CA GLN A 199 37.96 1.11 -36.96
C GLN A 199 36.56 1.67 -37.25
#